data_AF-A0A2S2QTE2-F1
#
_entry.id   AF-A0A2S2QTE2-F1
#
_cell.length_a   1.000
_cell.length_b   1.000
_cell.length_c   1.000
_cell.angle_alpha   90.00
_cell.angle_beta   90.00
_cell.angle_gamma   90.00
#
_symmetry.space_group_name_H-M   'P 1'
#
loop_
_entity.id
_entity.type
_entity.pdbx_description
1 polymer ?
#
loop_
_entity_poly.entity_id
_entity_poly.type
_entity_poly.pdbx_seq_one_letter_code
_entity_poly.pdbx_strand_id
1 'polypeptide(L)'
;MTSVTTIRKRDVFVDDGFMYVFDSLSRDGKKRFWRCRNRNICKARIHTNVKDLTVIKKINDHSHDSDAAKIEAEVAVTNIKIRSAQTLESTSIVLNECTSGLSQAAKGTIPSICALKKTIRRIRQQIVTAPPAPTDLISVIIPKTYSMFSSSQGVTEKFLLDDSGPGPDRILIFGRSSSLNILERSKVWFCDGTFKIAPPLFAQVYVILAKDIGGVHPLIYALLPNKQAKTYHRLFNRLKQLKS
;
A
#
# COMPACT_ATOMS: atom_id res chain seq x y z
N MET A 1 1.63 11.92 -25.87
CA MET A 1 2.66 12.76 -25.19
C MET A 1 2.25 12.89 -23.74
N THR A 2 3.12 12.53 -22.80
CA THR A 2 2.73 12.39 -21.40
C THR A 2 3.84 12.95 -20.53
N SER A 3 3.53 13.96 -19.72
CA SER A 3 4.42 14.42 -18.66
C SER A 3 4.01 13.81 -17.33
N VAL A 4 4.99 13.32 -16.58
CA VAL A 4 4.77 12.80 -15.23
C VAL A 4 5.68 13.54 -14.26
N THR A 5 5.09 14.19 -13.25
CA THR A 5 5.87 14.80 -12.17
C THR A 5 6.19 13.75 -11.11
N THR A 6 7.47 13.46 -10.92
CA THR A 6 7.91 12.47 -9.94
C THR A 6 7.76 12.98 -8.50
N ILE A 7 7.77 12.08 -7.50
CA ILE A 7 7.76 12.45 -6.07
C ILE A 7 8.87 13.45 -5.70
N ARG A 8 10.03 13.38 -6.37
CA ARG A 8 11.15 14.31 -6.13
C ARG A 8 10.93 15.69 -6.78
N LYS A 9 9.70 16.00 -7.20
CA LYS A 9 9.31 17.21 -7.93
C LYS A 9 10.13 17.45 -9.19
N ARG A 10 10.58 16.37 -9.82
CA ARG A 10 11.25 16.44 -11.13
C ARG A 10 10.25 16.02 -12.20
N ASP A 11 10.03 16.91 -13.16
CA ASP A 11 9.20 16.63 -14.31
C ASP A 11 9.95 15.73 -15.28
N VAL A 12 9.21 14.75 -15.80
CA VAL A 12 9.66 13.80 -16.80
C VAL A 12 8.79 13.96 -18.03
N PHE A 13 9.41 13.98 -19.21
CA PHE A 13 8.76 14.08 -20.51
C PHE A 13 9.12 12.86 -21.36
N VAL A 14 8.15 12.31 -22.09
CA VAL A 14 8.32 11.13 -22.94
C VAL A 14 7.95 11.48 -24.38
N ASP A 15 8.86 11.16 -25.30
CA ASP A 15 8.72 11.41 -26.74
C ASP A 15 9.54 10.38 -27.54
N ASP A 16 8.96 9.83 -28.61
CA ASP A 16 9.56 8.84 -29.52
C ASP A 16 10.32 7.68 -28.85
N GLY A 17 9.78 7.14 -27.75
CA GLY A 17 10.40 6.03 -27.03
C GLY A 17 11.68 6.42 -26.29
N PHE A 18 11.85 7.71 -26.00
CA PHE A 18 12.88 8.27 -25.13
C PHE A 18 12.28 9.01 -23.94
N MET A 19 13.03 9.05 -22.85
CA MET A 19 12.66 9.76 -21.64
C MET A 19 13.61 10.91 -21.37
N TYR A 20 13.04 12.07 -21.05
CA TYR A 20 13.75 13.29 -20.76
C TYR A 20 13.40 13.80 -19.36
N VAL A 21 14.37 14.44 -18.72
CA VAL A 21 14.21 15.07 -17.40
C VAL A 21 14.32 16.57 -17.58
N PHE A 22 13.46 17.32 -16.88
CA PHE A 22 13.49 18.77 -16.88
C PHE A 22 14.87 19.30 -16.45
N ASP A 23 15.36 20.29 -17.20
CA ASP A 23 16.64 20.95 -16.98
C ASP A 23 16.43 22.39 -16.50
N SER A 24 15.77 23.21 -17.32
CA SER A 24 15.53 24.63 -17.02
C SER A 24 14.44 25.23 -17.91
N LEU A 25 14.00 26.44 -17.56
CA LEU A 25 13.18 27.30 -18.43
C LEU A 25 14.07 28.18 -19.29
N SER A 26 13.56 28.59 -20.46
CA SER A 26 14.15 29.67 -21.24
C SER A 26 14.11 31.00 -20.47
N ARG A 27 15.00 31.93 -20.84
CA ARG A 27 15.09 33.26 -20.20
C ARG A 27 13.76 34.05 -20.24
N ASP A 28 12.98 33.86 -21.30
CA ASP A 28 11.66 34.47 -21.49
C ASP A 28 10.51 33.66 -20.83
N GLY A 29 10.82 32.52 -20.19
CA GLY A 29 9.85 31.67 -19.51
C GLY A 29 8.84 30.96 -20.43
N LYS A 30 9.05 30.96 -21.76
CA LYS A 30 8.10 30.38 -22.72
C LYS A 30 8.40 28.94 -23.11
N LYS A 31 9.62 28.47 -22.88
CA LYS A 31 10.09 27.13 -23.27
C LYS A 31 10.64 26.36 -22.07
N ARG A 32 10.35 25.07 -22.02
CA ARG A 32 10.99 24.12 -21.11
C ARG A 32 12.10 23.39 -21.86
N PHE A 33 13.26 23.28 -21.24
CA PHE A 33 14.37 22.51 -21.74
C PHE A 33 14.46 21.18 -21.00
N TRP A 34 14.64 20.13 -21.77
CA TRP A 34 14.66 18.76 -21.30
C TRP A 34 15.94 18.10 -21.79
N ARG A 35 16.61 17.33 -20.92
CA ARG A 35 17.77 16.51 -21.29
C ARG A 35 17.40 15.04 -21.26
N CYS A 36 17.98 14.25 -22.15
CA CYS A 36 17.85 12.81 -22.10
C CYS A 36 18.15 12.30 -20.67
N ARG A 37 17.35 11.36 -20.18
CA ARG A 37 17.53 10.78 -18.84
C ARG A 37 18.90 10.09 -18.69
N ASN A 38 19.42 9.52 -19.77
CA ASN A 38 20.76 8.91 -19.85
C ASN A 38 21.87 9.95 -20.11
N ARG A 39 21.75 11.15 -19.52
CA ARG A 39 22.64 12.31 -19.77
C ARG A 39 24.14 12.07 -19.58
N ASN A 40 24.52 11.01 -18.86
CA ASN A 40 25.92 10.63 -18.67
C ASN A 40 26.54 10.06 -19.96
N ILE A 41 25.73 9.44 -20.82
CA ILE A 41 26.15 8.81 -22.07
C ILE A 41 25.45 9.42 -23.31
N CYS A 42 24.43 10.27 -23.11
CA CYS A 42 23.63 10.86 -24.17
C CYS A 42 23.50 12.37 -24.03
N LYS A 43 23.74 13.10 -25.13
CA LYS A 43 23.67 14.57 -25.18
C LYS A 43 22.39 15.10 -25.82
N ALA A 44 21.43 14.23 -26.13
CA ALA A 44 20.15 14.61 -26.73
C ALA A 44 19.31 15.49 -25.80
N ARG A 45 18.66 16.50 -26.38
CA ARG A 45 17.77 17.43 -25.68
C ARG A 45 16.51 17.70 -26.48
N ILE A 46 15.43 18.01 -25.76
CA ILE A 46 14.17 18.47 -26.34
C ILE A 46 13.78 19.78 -25.70
N HIS A 47 13.22 20.69 -26.49
CA HIS A 47 12.60 21.92 -26.02
C HIS A 47 11.10 21.82 -26.28
N THR A 48 10.30 22.06 -25.25
CA THR A 48 8.84 22.11 -25.40
C THR A 48 8.29 23.48 -25.05
N ASN A 49 7.08 23.77 -25.50
CA ASN A 49 6.31 24.88 -24.98
C ASN A 49 5.94 24.64 -23.50
N VAL A 50 5.89 25.70 -22.71
CA VAL A 50 5.54 25.62 -21.28
C VAL A 50 4.08 25.27 -21.03
N LYS A 51 3.16 25.69 -21.92
CA LYS A 51 1.71 25.53 -21.72
C LYS A 51 1.18 24.16 -22.12
N ASP A 52 1.48 23.72 -23.33
CA ASP A 52 0.89 22.52 -23.94
C ASP A 52 1.90 21.37 -24.13
N LEU A 53 3.17 21.58 -23.73
CA LEU A 53 4.26 20.61 -23.87
C LEU A 53 4.52 20.14 -25.30
N THR A 54 4.06 20.89 -26.31
CA THR A 54 4.37 20.60 -27.71
C THR A 54 5.87 20.70 -27.96
N VAL A 55 6.42 19.75 -28.72
CA VAL A 55 7.85 19.74 -29.06
C VAL A 55 8.15 20.84 -30.05
N ILE A 56 8.96 21.81 -29.63
CA ILE A 56 9.39 22.95 -30.46
C ILE A 56 10.69 22.61 -31.20
N LYS A 57 11.60 21.91 -30.52
CA LYS A 57 12.93 21.61 -31.07
C LYS A 57 13.53 20.36 -30.45
N LYS A 58 14.14 19.51 -31.28
CA LYS A 58 15.02 18.42 -30.87
C LYS A 58 16.48 18.81 -31.16
N ILE A 59 17.41 18.45 -30.28
CA ILE A 59 18.82 18.80 -30.37
C ILE A 59 19.65 17.55 -30.11
N ASN A 60 20.55 17.24 -31.05
CA ASN A 60 21.36 16.03 -31.12
C ASN A 60 20.54 14.74 -31.23
N ASP A 61 21.10 13.76 -31.91
CA ASP A 61 20.56 12.42 -31.96
C ASP A 61 20.88 11.64 -30.68
N HIS A 62 20.06 10.61 -30.41
CA HIS A 62 20.32 9.70 -29.31
C HIS A 62 21.50 8.78 -29.63
N SER A 63 22.34 8.55 -28.63
CA SER A 63 23.48 7.63 -28.66
C SER A 63 23.16 6.26 -28.06
N HIS A 64 21.87 5.96 -27.92
CA HIS A 64 21.34 4.70 -27.41
C HIS A 64 19.97 4.45 -28.02
N ASP A 65 19.53 3.21 -28.00
CA ASP A 65 18.24 2.82 -28.54
C ASP A 65 17.07 3.35 -27.70
N SER A 66 15.92 3.48 -28.36
CA SER A 66 14.64 3.72 -27.70
C SER A 66 14.17 2.44 -27.01
N ASP A 67 13.47 2.60 -25.89
CA ASP A 67 12.95 1.47 -25.12
C ASP A 67 11.57 1.83 -24.56
N ALA A 68 10.56 1.72 -25.43
CA ALA A 68 9.19 2.05 -25.10
C ALA A 68 8.66 1.22 -23.92
N ALA A 69 9.01 -0.08 -23.87
CA ALA A 69 8.59 -0.98 -22.81
C ALA A 69 9.16 -0.55 -21.43
N LYS A 70 10.44 -0.19 -21.38
CA LYS A 70 11.06 0.33 -20.16
C LYS A 70 10.48 1.67 -19.74
N ILE A 71 10.20 2.56 -20.68
CA ILE A 71 9.59 3.85 -20.39
C ILE A 71 8.19 3.66 -19.79
N GLU A 72 7.38 2.80 -20.40
CA GLU A 72 6.04 2.47 -19.94
C GLU A 72 6.08 1.89 -18.51
N ALA A 73 7.00 0.93 -18.26
CA ALA A 73 7.24 0.35 -16.94
C ALA A 73 7.69 1.41 -15.91
N GLU A 74 8.59 2.33 -16.29
CA GLU A 74 9.05 3.40 -15.40
C GLU A 74 7.96 4.42 -15.07
N VAL A 75 7.08 4.75 -16.03
CA VAL A 75 5.89 5.57 -15.81
C VAL A 75 4.96 4.89 -14.80
N ALA A 76 4.69 3.59 -14.98
CA ALA A 76 3.89 2.82 -14.04
C ALA A 76 4.48 2.82 -12.62
N VAL A 77 5.79 2.57 -12.49
CA VAL A 77 6.48 2.61 -11.19
C VAL A 77 6.41 3.99 -10.57
N THR A 78 6.48 5.05 -11.37
CA THR A 78 6.34 6.44 -10.89
C THR A 78 4.92 6.69 -10.37
N ASN A 79 3.90 6.24 -11.09
CA ASN A 79 2.50 6.33 -10.66
C ASN A 79 2.23 5.54 -9.39
N ILE A 80 2.78 4.33 -9.25
CA ILE A 80 2.73 3.53 -8.01
C ILE A 80 3.27 4.36 -6.85
N LYS A 81 4.43 4.99 -7.01
CA LYS A 81 5.05 5.80 -5.97
C LYS A 81 4.14 6.97 -5.59
N ILE A 82 3.65 7.73 -6.57
CA ILE A 82 2.78 8.90 -6.35
C ILE A 82 1.49 8.49 -5.62
N ARG A 83 0.78 7.49 -6.13
CA ARG A 83 -0.47 6.99 -5.53
C ARG A 83 -0.25 6.45 -4.12
N SER A 84 0.88 5.80 -3.86
CA SER A 84 1.27 5.33 -2.52
C SER A 84 1.45 6.47 -1.53
N ALA A 85 1.85 7.66 -1.99
CA ALA A 85 2.03 8.84 -1.17
C ALA A 85 0.72 9.60 -0.92
N GLN A 86 -0.25 9.48 -1.84
CA GLN A 86 -1.50 10.24 -1.80
C GLN A 86 -2.69 9.45 -1.23
N THR A 87 -2.59 8.12 -1.15
CA THR A 87 -3.71 7.25 -0.79
C THR A 87 -3.33 6.18 0.25
N LEU A 88 -4.34 5.72 1.01
CA LEU A 88 -4.23 4.61 1.97
C LEU A 88 -4.79 3.29 1.43
N GLU A 89 -5.04 3.19 0.12
CA GLU A 89 -5.55 1.97 -0.53
C GLU A 89 -4.69 0.74 -0.27
N SER A 90 -5.24 -0.47 -0.37
CA SER A 90 -4.42 -1.67 -0.22
C SER A 90 -3.29 -1.72 -1.27
N THR A 91 -2.16 -2.34 -0.93
CA THR A 91 -1.02 -2.48 -1.85
C THR A 91 -1.43 -3.15 -3.16
N SER A 92 -2.37 -4.10 -3.09
CA SER A 92 -2.90 -4.79 -4.28
C SER A 92 -3.68 -3.84 -5.18
N ILE A 93 -4.51 -2.94 -4.62
CA ILE A 93 -5.25 -1.94 -5.39
C ILE A 93 -4.27 -1.00 -6.11
N VAL A 94 -3.29 -0.44 -5.39
CA VAL A 94 -2.29 0.46 -5.98
C VAL A 94 -1.55 -0.21 -7.15
N LEU A 95 -1.15 -1.48 -6.98
CA LEU A 95 -0.47 -2.23 -8.03
C LEU A 95 -1.38 -2.47 -9.23
N ASN A 96 -2.60 -2.96 -9.01
CA ASN A 96 -3.53 -3.27 -10.09
C ASN A 96 -3.87 -2.02 -10.91
N GLU A 97 -4.20 -0.91 -10.26
CA GLU A 97 -4.53 0.35 -10.91
C GLU A 97 -3.38 0.88 -11.76
N CYS A 98 -2.14 0.72 -11.31
CA CYS A 98 -0.98 1.25 -12.03
C CYS A 98 -0.38 0.29 -13.06
N THR A 99 -0.82 -0.98 -13.10
CA THR A 99 -0.21 -2.00 -13.97
C THR A 99 -1.19 -2.71 -14.92
N SER A 100 -2.50 -2.53 -14.73
CA SER A 100 -3.55 -3.15 -15.54
C SER A 100 -3.41 -2.85 -17.03
N GLY A 101 -3.18 -1.58 -17.37
CA GLY A 101 -3.10 -1.11 -18.76
C GLY A 101 -1.76 -1.34 -19.46
N LEU A 102 -0.81 -2.03 -18.83
CA LEU A 102 0.54 -2.16 -19.38
C LEU A 102 0.65 -3.24 -20.46
N SER A 103 1.46 -2.94 -21.48
CA SER A 103 1.85 -3.89 -22.52
C SER A 103 2.59 -5.10 -21.93
N GLN A 104 2.58 -6.22 -22.66
CA GLN A 104 3.24 -7.44 -22.19
C GLN A 104 4.77 -7.26 -22.10
N ALA A 105 5.35 -6.51 -23.04
CA ALA A 105 6.76 -6.15 -23.00
C ALA A 105 7.08 -5.29 -21.76
N ALA A 106 6.26 -4.29 -21.46
CA ALA A 106 6.44 -3.47 -20.26
C ALA A 106 6.32 -4.29 -18.98
N LYS A 107 5.34 -5.21 -18.89
CA LYS A 107 5.18 -6.12 -17.74
C LYS A 107 6.43 -6.96 -17.48
N GLY A 108 7.16 -7.37 -18.52
CA GLY A 108 8.44 -8.06 -18.40
C GLY A 108 9.58 -7.20 -17.83
N THR A 109 9.48 -5.88 -17.94
CA THR A 109 10.51 -4.92 -17.50
C THR A 109 10.24 -4.35 -16.11
N ILE A 110 9.02 -4.45 -15.59
CA ILE A 110 8.66 -3.92 -14.27
C ILE A 110 9.42 -4.70 -13.18
N PRO A 111 9.88 -4.03 -12.09
CA PRO A 111 10.41 -4.71 -10.92
C PRO A 111 9.45 -5.75 -10.34
N SER A 112 9.99 -6.77 -9.68
CA SER A 112 9.17 -7.81 -9.06
C SER A 112 8.11 -7.24 -8.11
N ILE A 113 6.96 -7.92 -8.03
CA ILE A 113 5.85 -7.55 -7.13
C ILE A 113 6.36 -7.36 -5.70
N CYS A 114 7.31 -8.20 -5.23
CA CYS A 114 7.92 -8.06 -3.91
C CYS A 114 8.68 -6.73 -3.75
N ALA A 115 9.47 -6.33 -4.75
CA ALA A 115 10.18 -5.06 -4.74
C ALA A 115 9.22 -3.85 -4.75
N LEU A 116 8.13 -3.93 -5.52
CA LEU A 116 7.11 -2.89 -5.54
C LEU A 116 6.38 -2.80 -4.18
N LYS A 117 5.97 -3.93 -3.59
CA LYS A 117 5.37 -3.97 -2.24
C LYS A 117 6.28 -3.31 -1.19
N LYS A 118 7.59 -3.58 -1.22
CA LYS A 118 8.58 -2.93 -0.34
C LYS A 118 8.65 -1.42 -0.58
N THR A 119 8.63 -0.99 -1.84
CA THR A 119 8.65 0.44 -2.22
C THR A 119 7.42 1.17 -1.68
N ILE A 120 6.22 0.61 -1.87
CA ILE A 120 4.95 1.15 -1.36
C ILE A 120 5.01 1.30 0.17
N ARG A 121 5.44 0.24 0.87
CA ARG A 121 5.58 0.23 2.33
C ARG A 121 6.53 1.34 2.81
N ARG A 122 7.70 1.48 2.18
CA ARG A 122 8.70 2.48 2.56
C ARG A 122 8.17 3.91 2.41
N ILE A 123 7.48 4.21 1.32
CA ILE A 123 6.88 5.54 1.09
C ILE A 123 5.83 5.84 2.16
N ARG A 124 4.94 4.89 2.44
CA ARG A 124 3.89 5.07 3.45
C ARG A 124 4.42 5.26 4.86
N GLN A 125 5.47 4.52 5.23
CA GLN A 125 6.13 4.69 6.53
C GLN A 125 6.70 6.10 6.73
N GLN A 126 7.13 6.77 5.67
CA GLN A 126 7.63 8.15 5.74
C GLN A 126 6.53 9.19 5.94
N ILE A 127 5.31 8.91 5.47
CA ILE A 127 4.19 9.87 5.46
C ILE A 127 3.32 9.72 6.70
N VAL A 128 3.02 8.48 7.08
CA VAL A 128 2.07 8.17 8.15
C VAL A 128 2.69 8.35 9.54
N THR A 129 4.00 8.68 9.64
CA THR A 129 4.77 8.66 10.90
C THR A 129 4.42 7.39 11.68
N ALA A 130 4.35 6.27 10.96
CA ALA A 130 3.94 5.01 11.56
C ALA A 130 4.91 4.73 12.72
N PRO A 131 4.40 4.38 13.90
CA PRO A 131 5.26 4.12 15.04
C PRO A 131 6.28 3.04 14.66
N PRO A 132 7.51 3.11 15.21
CA PRO A 132 8.51 2.08 14.97
C PRO A 132 7.92 0.71 15.31
N ALA A 133 8.37 -0.32 14.59
CA ALA A 133 7.91 -1.67 14.87
C ALA A 133 8.22 -2.00 16.35
N PRO A 134 7.21 -2.38 17.14
CA PRO A 134 7.42 -2.68 18.54
C PRO A 134 8.33 -3.90 18.67
N THR A 135 9.15 -3.91 19.72
CA THR A 135 10.10 -5.00 20.03
C THR A 135 9.48 -6.06 20.93
N ASP A 136 8.39 -5.73 21.61
CA ASP A 136 7.71 -6.55 22.59
C ASP A 136 6.23 -6.15 22.68
N LEU A 137 5.39 -7.02 23.27
CA LEU A 137 3.94 -6.79 23.35
C LEU A 137 3.54 -5.67 24.33
N ILE A 138 4.44 -5.26 25.22
CA ILE A 138 4.21 -4.21 26.23
C ILE A 138 4.29 -2.84 25.54
N SER A 139 5.28 -2.64 24.67
CA SER A 139 5.51 -1.41 23.92
C SER A 139 4.57 -1.19 22.73
N VAL A 140 3.69 -2.16 22.40
CA VAL A 140 2.68 -2.00 21.35
C VAL A 140 1.69 -0.90 21.74
N ILE A 141 1.76 0.25 21.06
CA ILE A 141 0.75 1.31 21.16
C ILE A 141 -0.11 1.25 19.90
N ILE A 142 -1.43 1.10 20.06
CA ILE A 142 -2.37 1.11 18.94
C ILE A 142 -3.03 2.48 18.87
N PRO A 143 -2.71 3.32 17.85
CA PRO A 143 -3.38 4.58 17.65
C PRO A 143 -4.90 4.40 17.52
N LYS A 144 -5.69 5.33 18.07
CA LYS A 144 -7.15 5.30 18.00
C LYS A 144 -7.68 5.24 16.56
N THR A 145 -6.95 5.80 15.61
CA THR A 145 -7.29 5.73 14.18
C THR A 145 -7.24 4.30 13.63
N TYR A 146 -6.42 3.41 14.21
CA TYR A 146 -6.31 2.00 13.81
C TYR A 146 -7.32 1.10 14.53
N SER A 147 -7.94 1.57 15.61
CA SER A 147 -9.01 0.84 16.28
C SER A 147 -10.37 0.97 15.59
N MET A 148 -10.46 1.74 14.52
CA MET A 148 -11.70 2.08 13.82
C MET A 148 -11.70 1.53 12.39
N PHE A 149 -12.87 1.14 11.89
CA PHE A 149 -13.12 0.71 10.51
C PHE A 149 -14.11 1.67 9.85
N SER A 150 -13.84 2.05 8.60
CA SER A 150 -14.74 2.88 7.79
C SER A 150 -15.18 2.10 6.56
N SER A 151 -16.47 1.80 6.47
CA SER A 151 -17.08 1.09 5.33
C SER A 151 -17.39 2.04 4.17
N SER A 152 -17.73 3.29 4.47
CA SER A 152 -18.08 4.34 3.51
C SER A 152 -17.82 5.72 4.12
N GLN A 153 -17.82 6.76 3.27
CA GLN A 153 -17.61 8.14 3.74
C GLN A 153 -18.60 8.50 4.85
N GLY A 154 -18.08 8.92 6.00
CA GLY A 154 -18.87 9.35 7.16
C GLY A 154 -19.32 8.22 8.11
N VAL A 155 -19.21 6.96 7.71
CA VAL A 155 -19.53 5.82 8.59
C VAL A 155 -18.25 5.22 9.15
N THR A 156 -18.11 5.29 10.47
CA THR A 156 -16.96 4.72 11.19
C THR A 156 -17.47 3.90 12.37
N GLU A 157 -17.00 2.66 12.49
CA GLU A 157 -17.32 1.77 13.61
C GLU A 157 -16.05 1.26 14.30
N LYS A 158 -16.18 0.81 15.55
CA LYS A 158 -15.06 0.22 16.30
C LYS A 158 -14.72 -1.16 15.70
N PHE A 159 -13.44 -1.38 15.41
CA PHE A 159 -12.93 -2.62 14.85
C PHE A 159 -12.04 -3.39 15.81
N LEU A 160 -11.20 -2.71 16.59
CA LEU A 160 -10.50 -3.33 17.72
C LEU A 160 -11.50 -3.38 18.89
N LEU A 161 -12.14 -4.53 19.10
CA LEU A 161 -13.19 -4.71 20.10
C LEU A 161 -12.63 -4.74 21.52
N ASP A 162 -11.56 -5.50 21.74
CA ASP A 162 -10.85 -5.63 23.03
C ASP A 162 -9.33 -5.59 22.85
N ASP A 163 -8.68 -5.02 23.85
CA ASP A 163 -7.24 -5.07 24.05
C ASP A 163 -7.00 -5.40 25.52
N SER A 164 -6.40 -6.55 25.80
CA SER A 164 -6.16 -6.98 27.18
C SER A 164 -5.14 -6.12 27.93
N GLY A 165 -4.51 -5.17 27.24
CA GLY A 165 -3.53 -4.24 27.77
C GLY A 165 -2.09 -4.72 27.65
N PRO A 166 -1.12 -3.82 27.92
CA PRO A 166 0.31 -4.13 27.85
C PRO A 166 0.68 -5.31 28.74
N GLY A 167 1.34 -6.32 28.16
CA GLY A 167 1.79 -7.50 28.89
C GLY A 167 2.33 -8.59 27.96
N PRO A 168 3.09 -9.56 28.49
CA PRO A 168 3.62 -10.67 27.70
C PRO A 168 2.52 -11.58 27.16
N ASP A 169 1.37 -11.60 27.82
CA ASP A 169 0.19 -12.37 27.42
C ASP A 169 -0.92 -11.48 26.80
N ARG A 170 -0.54 -10.41 26.09
CA ARG A 170 -1.50 -9.48 25.48
C ARG A 170 -2.31 -10.14 24.37
N ILE A 171 -3.63 -9.96 24.42
CA ILE A 171 -4.59 -10.43 23.42
C ILE A 171 -5.25 -9.20 22.80
N LEU A 172 -5.31 -9.17 21.47
CA LEU A 172 -6.06 -8.17 20.71
C LEU A 172 -7.20 -8.87 19.99
N ILE A 173 -8.44 -8.37 20.13
CA ILE A 173 -9.62 -8.94 19.50
C ILE A 173 -10.19 -7.91 18.53
N PHE A 174 -10.29 -8.32 17.26
CA PHE A 174 -10.81 -7.53 16.17
C PHE A 174 -12.11 -8.12 15.63
N GLY A 175 -13.03 -7.26 15.22
CA GLY A 175 -14.32 -7.63 14.68
C GLY A 175 -15.26 -6.43 14.62
N ARG A 176 -16.53 -6.67 14.33
CA ARG A 176 -17.57 -5.62 14.36
C ARG A 176 -18.60 -5.97 15.42
N SER A 177 -19.34 -4.98 15.89
CA SER A 177 -20.48 -5.23 16.79
C SER A 177 -21.51 -6.16 16.14
N SER A 178 -21.73 -6.03 14.82
CA SER A 178 -22.57 -6.94 14.04
C SER A 178 -22.02 -8.37 14.02
N SER A 179 -20.70 -8.57 13.96
CA SER A 179 -20.06 -9.88 14.06
C SER A 179 -20.40 -10.60 15.38
N LEU A 180 -20.42 -9.86 16.50
CA LEU A 180 -20.79 -10.43 17.80
C LEU A 180 -22.25 -10.89 17.83
N ASN A 181 -23.16 -10.11 17.22
CA ASN A 181 -24.57 -10.49 17.08
C ASN A 181 -24.76 -11.72 16.19
N ILE A 182 -23.89 -11.94 15.19
CA ILE A 182 -23.90 -13.15 14.37
C ILE A 182 -23.43 -14.35 15.20
N LEU A 183 -22.33 -14.20 15.95
CA LEU A 183 -21.80 -15.27 16.77
C LEU A 183 -22.81 -15.75 17.82
N GLU A 184 -23.47 -14.82 18.52
CA GLU A 184 -24.44 -15.16 19.56
C GLU A 184 -25.62 -15.98 19.02
N ARG A 185 -26.19 -15.61 17.87
CA ARG A 185 -27.30 -16.37 17.26
C ARG A 185 -26.87 -17.67 16.58
N SER A 186 -25.57 -17.86 16.39
CA SER A 186 -25.02 -19.00 15.66
C SER A 186 -24.92 -20.23 16.54
N LYS A 187 -25.55 -21.33 16.11
CA LYS A 187 -25.49 -22.63 16.80
C LYS A 187 -24.13 -23.31 16.74
N VAL A 188 -23.33 -22.99 15.71
CA VAL A 188 -22.02 -23.62 15.45
C VAL A 188 -21.01 -22.55 15.14
N TRP A 189 -19.88 -22.59 15.84
CA TRP A 189 -18.72 -21.76 15.56
C TRP A 189 -17.62 -22.65 15.00
N PHE A 190 -16.95 -22.17 13.95
CA PHE A 190 -15.74 -22.79 13.42
C PHE A 190 -14.57 -21.94 13.86
N CYS A 191 -13.52 -22.56 14.37
CA CYS A 191 -12.34 -21.84 14.84
C CYS A 191 -11.09 -22.39 14.17
N ASP A 192 -10.24 -21.50 13.65
CA ASP A 192 -8.98 -21.88 13.02
C ASP A 192 -7.81 -21.01 13.51
N GLY A 193 -6.62 -21.61 13.52
CA GLY A 193 -5.37 -21.01 13.94
C GLY A 193 -4.38 -20.85 12.81
N THR A 194 -4.21 -19.63 12.30
CA THR A 194 -3.30 -19.37 11.18
C THR A 194 -1.97 -18.80 11.66
N PHE A 195 -0.92 -19.64 11.69
CA PHE A 195 0.41 -19.25 12.20
C PHE A 195 1.26 -18.46 11.20
N LYS A 196 1.22 -18.85 9.92
CA LYS A 196 2.09 -18.28 8.87
C LYS A 196 1.88 -16.78 8.63
N ILE A 197 0.72 -16.26 9.04
CA ILE A 197 0.31 -14.88 8.85
C ILE A 197 0.38 -14.05 10.14
N ALA A 198 0.79 -14.66 11.26
CA ALA A 198 0.86 -13.96 12.53
C ALA A 198 1.87 -12.79 12.44
N PRO A 199 1.48 -11.57 12.84
CA PRO A 199 2.43 -10.47 12.95
C PRO A 199 3.58 -10.85 13.89
N PRO A 200 4.77 -10.27 13.71
CA PRO A 200 5.84 -10.37 14.70
C PRO A 200 5.30 -10.06 16.11
N LEU A 201 5.83 -10.76 17.13
CA LEU A 201 5.41 -10.73 18.54
C LEU A 201 4.18 -11.57 18.90
N PHE A 202 3.35 -11.97 17.93
CA PHE A 202 2.24 -12.89 18.18
C PHE A 202 2.56 -14.29 17.65
N ALA A 203 2.12 -15.31 18.37
CA ALA A 203 2.34 -16.69 17.95
C ALA A 203 1.31 -17.15 16.90
N GLN A 204 0.15 -16.50 16.84
CA GLN A 204 -0.99 -16.99 16.07
C GLN A 204 -2.03 -15.88 15.81
N VAL A 205 -2.59 -15.89 14.60
CA VAL A 205 -3.91 -15.29 14.32
C VAL A 205 -4.95 -16.38 14.53
N TYR A 206 -5.89 -16.16 15.44
CA TYR A 206 -7.01 -17.05 15.69
C TYR A 206 -8.28 -16.46 15.09
N VAL A 207 -8.98 -17.22 14.25
CA VAL A 207 -10.17 -16.76 13.52
C VAL A 207 -11.37 -17.56 14.00
N ILE A 208 -12.45 -16.85 14.35
CA ILE A 208 -13.75 -17.44 14.67
C ILE A 208 -14.70 -17.10 13.53
N LEU A 209 -15.26 -18.15 12.94
CA LEU A 209 -16.21 -18.10 11.84
C LEU A 209 -17.56 -18.64 12.30
N ALA A 210 -18.63 -18.15 11.68
CA ALA A 210 -19.94 -18.76 11.85
C ALA A 210 -20.76 -18.66 10.55
N LYS A 211 -21.89 -19.38 10.53
CA LYS A 211 -22.80 -19.37 9.39
C LYS A 211 -23.65 -18.11 9.40
N ASP A 212 -23.68 -17.42 8.27
CA ASP A 212 -24.58 -16.30 8.02
C ASP A 212 -24.85 -16.21 6.52
N ILE A 213 -26.01 -15.70 6.10
CA ILE A 213 -26.35 -15.45 4.68
C ILE A 213 -26.00 -16.65 3.76
N GLY A 214 -26.24 -17.88 4.22
CA GLY A 214 -25.99 -19.11 3.44
C GLY A 214 -24.52 -19.54 3.32
N GLY A 215 -23.57 -18.82 3.92
CA GLY A 215 -22.14 -19.13 3.89
C GLY A 215 -21.50 -19.21 5.28
N VAL A 216 -20.22 -19.60 5.33
CA VAL A 216 -19.38 -19.50 6.54
C VAL A 216 -18.48 -18.28 6.41
N HIS A 217 -18.58 -17.35 7.36
CA HIS A 217 -17.89 -16.08 7.30
C HIS A 217 -16.95 -15.90 8.48
N PRO A 218 -15.74 -15.34 8.29
CA PRO A 218 -14.87 -14.98 9.39
C PRO A 218 -15.37 -13.70 10.07
N LEU A 219 -15.66 -13.81 11.37
CA LEU A 219 -16.39 -12.79 12.13
C LEU A 219 -15.50 -12.07 13.13
N ILE A 220 -14.63 -12.82 13.81
CA ILE A 220 -13.70 -12.34 14.82
C ILE A 220 -12.30 -12.82 14.48
N TYR A 221 -11.33 -11.93 14.65
CA TYR A 221 -9.91 -12.21 14.53
C TYR A 221 -9.23 -11.85 15.84
N ALA A 222 -8.41 -12.74 16.38
CA ALA A 222 -7.66 -12.49 17.59
C ALA A 222 -6.16 -12.71 17.37
N LEU A 223 -5.35 -11.79 17.87
CA LEU A 223 -3.90 -11.96 17.94
C LEU A 223 -3.54 -12.54 19.30
N LEU A 224 -2.97 -13.75 19.30
CA LEU A 224 -2.65 -14.49 20.51
C LEU A 224 -1.15 -14.55 20.77
N PRO A 225 -0.71 -14.37 22.02
CA PRO A 225 0.71 -14.32 22.39
C PRO A 225 1.37 -15.70 22.33
N ASN A 226 0.62 -16.77 22.59
CA ASN A 226 1.10 -18.15 22.63
C ASN A 226 -0.04 -19.15 22.36
N LYS A 227 0.29 -20.44 22.28
CA LYS A 227 -0.64 -21.53 21.93
C LYS A 227 -1.14 -22.32 23.14
N GLN A 228 -1.06 -21.75 24.34
CA GLN A 228 -1.41 -22.47 25.56
C GLN A 228 -2.94 -22.52 25.74
N ALA A 229 -3.44 -23.61 26.33
CA ALA A 229 -4.86 -23.77 26.68
C ALA A 229 -5.39 -22.56 27.48
N LYS A 230 -4.61 -22.07 28.45
CA LYS A 230 -4.90 -20.85 29.24
C LYS A 230 -5.21 -19.63 28.37
N THR A 231 -4.49 -19.44 27.27
CA THR A 231 -4.65 -18.29 26.38
C THR A 231 -5.97 -18.35 25.62
N TYR A 232 -6.38 -19.53 25.17
CA TYR A 232 -7.70 -19.71 24.56
C TYR A 232 -8.84 -19.48 25.56
N HIS A 233 -8.71 -19.97 26.80
CA HIS A 233 -9.70 -19.69 27.85
C HIS A 233 -9.84 -18.18 28.10
N ARG A 234 -8.72 -17.44 28.16
CA ARG A 234 -8.73 -15.97 28.29
C ARG A 234 -9.42 -15.31 27.10
N LEU A 235 -9.11 -15.71 25.87
CA LEU A 235 -9.77 -15.20 24.67
C LEU A 235 -11.29 -15.34 24.76
N PHE A 236 -11.80 -16.54 25.02
CA PHE A 236 -13.24 -16.79 25.08
C PHE A 236 -13.92 -16.08 26.25
N ASN A 237 -13.26 -15.95 27.40
CA ASN A 237 -13.79 -15.17 28.52
C ASN A 237 -13.91 -13.69 28.18
N ARG A 238 -12.93 -13.12 27.47
CA ARG A 238 -13.00 -11.74 27.00
C ARG A 238 -14.08 -11.54 25.94
N LEU A 239 -14.27 -12.50 25.04
CA LEU A 239 -15.37 -12.45 24.07
C LEU A 239 -16.75 -12.40 24.74
N LYS A 240 -16.95 -13.14 25.84
CA LYS A 240 -18.20 -13.08 26.61
C LYS A 240 -18.46 -11.69 27.20
N GLN A 241 -17.40 -11.01 27.65
CA GLN A 241 -17.48 -9.67 28.24
C GLN A 241 -17.80 -8.58 27.22
N LEU A 242 -17.48 -8.78 25.93
CA LEU A 242 -17.71 -7.79 24.87
C LEU A 242 -19.19 -7.56 24.53
N LYS A 243 -20.08 -8.43 25.01
CA LYS A 243 -21.53 -8.37 24.80
C LYS A 243 -22.31 -8.14 26.10
N SER A 244 -21.61 -8.03 27.24
CA SER A 244 -22.17 -7.76 28.57
C SER A 244 -22.54 -6.30 28.74
#